data_AF-A0A1X4JLC6-F1
#
_entry.id   AF-A0A1X4JLC6-F1
#
_cell.length_a   1.000
_cell.length_b   1.000
_cell.length_c   1.000
_cell.angle_alpha   90.00
_cell.angle_beta   90.00
_cell.angle_gamma   90.00
#
_symmetry.space_group_name_H-M   'P 1'
#
loop_
_entity.id
_entity.type
_entity.pdbx_description
1 polymer ?
#
loop_
_entity_poly.entity_id
_entity_poly.type
_entity_poly.pdbx_seq_one_letter_code
_entity_poly.pdbx_strand_id
1 'polypeptide(L)'
;MMNLPVFHLPTFGNTDRDGDVIEAKAFDAWVKEHPVVPMLFNHDRNKVMGKLSLSVHDKGLRVVGEFNEADPDAVNVHALIKKGALDSMSVGMAIKDYEPLAPDRSLGG
;
A
#
# COMPACT_ATOMS: atom_id res chain seq x y z
N MET A 1 18.67 -5.90 15.33
CA MET A 1 18.02 -5.82 14.00
C MET A 1 16.58 -5.39 14.23
N MET A 2 16.17 -4.22 13.75
CA MET A 2 14.80 -3.74 13.95
C MET A 2 13.86 -4.49 13.01
N ASN A 3 12.78 -5.06 13.54
CA ASN A 3 11.74 -5.70 12.75
C ASN A 3 11.04 -4.63 11.91
N LEU A 4 11.31 -4.60 10.61
CA LEU A 4 10.59 -3.73 9.69
C LEU A 4 9.19 -4.33 9.51
N PRO A 5 8.12 -3.52 9.62
CA PRO A 5 6.77 -4.02 9.38
C PRO A 5 6.65 -4.48 7.92
N VAL A 6 6.14 -5.69 7.73
CA VAL A 6 5.89 -6.29 6.41
C VAL A 6 4.39 -6.52 6.27
N PHE A 7 3.79 -5.96 5.23
CA PHE A 7 2.38 -6.15 4.92
C PHE A 7 2.21 -6.59 3.46
N HIS A 8 1.12 -7.30 3.17
CA HIS A 8 0.71 -7.64 1.80
C HIS A 8 -0.61 -6.93 1.52
N LEU A 9 -0.55 -5.76 0.90
CA LEU A 9 -1.74 -4.93 0.66
C LEU A 9 -1.57 -4.12 -0.63
N PRO A 10 -2.56 -4.15 -1.54
CA PRO A 10 -3.74 -5.02 -1.49
C PRO A 10 -3.36 -6.49 -1.74
N THR A 11 -4.24 -7.40 -1.33
CA THR A 11 -4.13 -8.83 -1.67
C THR A 11 -4.72 -9.10 -3.05
N PHE A 12 -4.32 -10.22 -3.64
CA PHE A 12 -4.76 -10.60 -4.99
C PHE A 12 -5.92 -11.60 -4.99
N GLY A 13 -6.80 -11.49 -5.99
CA GLY A 13 -7.86 -12.46 -6.29
C GLY A 13 -9.06 -12.44 -5.34
N ASN A 14 -9.06 -11.60 -4.31
CA ASN A 14 -10.24 -11.35 -3.49
C ASN A 14 -11.04 -10.17 -4.07
N THR A 15 -12.36 -10.24 -3.93
CA THR A 15 -13.27 -9.12 -4.22
C THR A 15 -13.26 -8.15 -3.04
N ASP A 16 -13.06 -6.87 -3.29
CA ASP A 16 -13.20 -5.85 -2.26
C ASP A 16 -14.67 -5.48 -2.00
N ARG A 17 -14.90 -4.46 -1.16
CA ARG A 17 -16.26 -4.05 -0.79
C ARG A 17 -17.04 -3.48 -1.97
N ASP A 18 -16.35 -2.84 -2.91
CA ASP A 18 -16.95 -2.12 -4.01
C ASP A 18 -17.10 -3.04 -5.25
N GLY A 19 -16.54 -4.26 -5.19
CA GLY A 19 -16.72 -5.32 -6.16
C GLY A 19 -15.52 -5.55 -7.06
N ASP A 20 -14.42 -4.84 -6.80
CA ASP A 20 -13.21 -4.90 -7.62
C ASP A 20 -12.34 -6.08 -7.21
N VAL A 21 -11.61 -6.64 -8.19
CA VAL A 21 -10.63 -7.70 -7.99
C VAL A 21 -9.29 -7.24 -8.53
N ILE A 22 -8.27 -7.29 -7.70
CA ILE A 22 -6.90 -6.99 -8.12
C ILE A 22 -6.19 -8.31 -8.48
N GLU A 23 -5.71 -8.41 -9.71
CA GLU A 23 -5.01 -9.59 -10.19
C GLU A 23 -3.54 -9.66 -9.76
N ALA A 24 -2.99 -10.88 -9.76
CA ALA A 24 -1.63 -11.17 -9.27
C ALA A 24 -0.50 -10.41 -10.00
N LYS A 25 -0.78 -9.89 -11.19
CA LYS A 25 0.19 -9.16 -12.03
C LYS A 25 -0.10 -7.67 -12.16
N ALA A 26 -1.15 -7.17 -11.49
CA ALA A 26 -1.61 -5.79 -11.65
C ALA A 26 -0.53 -4.75 -11.31
N PHE A 27 0.41 -5.08 -10.42
CA PHE A 27 1.48 -4.18 -10.00
C PHE A 27 2.85 -4.44 -10.64
N ASP A 28 3.04 -5.54 -11.38
CA ASP A 28 4.36 -6.00 -11.84
C ASP A 28 5.14 -4.91 -12.58
N ALA A 29 4.50 -4.30 -13.59
CA ALA A 29 5.11 -3.26 -14.41
C ALA A 29 5.44 -2.01 -13.58
N TRP A 30 4.50 -1.59 -12.73
CA TRP A 30 4.67 -0.35 -11.97
C TRP A 30 5.71 -0.48 -10.86
N VAL A 31 5.73 -1.60 -10.13
CA VAL A 31 6.73 -1.87 -9.07
C VAL A 31 8.13 -2.01 -9.65
N LYS A 32 8.26 -2.53 -10.88
CA LYS A 32 9.56 -2.58 -11.57
C LYS A 32 10.14 -1.19 -11.81
N GLU A 33 9.28 -0.22 -12.14
CA GLU A 33 9.67 1.18 -12.36
C GLU A 33 9.79 1.97 -11.05
N HIS A 34 9.01 1.60 -10.04
CA HIS A 34 8.89 2.31 -8.75
C HIS A 34 9.10 1.36 -7.57
N PRO A 35 10.29 0.74 -7.43
CA PRO A 35 10.54 -0.23 -6.36
C PRO A 35 10.57 0.41 -4.97
N VAL A 36 10.70 1.74 -4.90
CA VAL A 36 10.71 2.51 -3.66
C VAL A 36 9.85 3.77 -3.85
N VAL A 37 8.96 4.03 -2.89
CA VAL A 37 8.07 5.21 -2.89
C VAL A 37 8.09 5.92 -1.53
N PRO A 38 7.72 7.21 -1.44
CA PRO A 38 7.64 7.90 -0.16
C PRO A 38 6.57 7.27 0.75
N MET A 39 6.89 7.12 2.04
CA MET A 39 5.92 6.75 3.07
C MET A 39 5.21 8.02 3.57
N LEU A 40 3.96 8.22 3.18
CA LEU A 40 3.18 9.40 3.58
C LEU A 40 2.39 9.15 4.87
N PHE A 41 2.19 10.19 5.65
CA PHE A 41 1.23 10.18 6.75
C PHE A 41 -0.09 10.83 6.32
N ASN A 42 -1.21 10.13 6.52
CA ASN A 42 -2.57 10.60 6.21
C ASN A 42 -2.76 11.13 4.78
N HIS A 43 -2.10 10.52 3.78
CA HIS A 43 -2.13 10.96 2.37
C HIS A 43 -1.61 12.38 2.11
N ASP A 44 -0.97 13.02 3.10
CA ASP A 44 -0.37 14.34 2.96
C ASP A 44 1.00 14.21 2.29
N ARG A 45 1.11 14.69 1.05
CA ARG A 45 2.34 14.67 0.25
C ARG A 45 3.47 15.51 0.85
N ASN A 46 3.17 16.38 1.81
CA ASN A 46 4.16 17.17 2.53
C ASN A 46 4.67 16.49 3.81
N LYS A 47 4.06 15.36 4.21
CA LYS A 47 4.40 14.62 5.44
C LYS A 47 4.99 13.26 5.11
N VAL A 48 6.25 13.28 4.69
CA VAL A 48 7.00 12.07 4.33
C VAL A 48 7.71 11.51 5.57
N MET A 49 7.22 10.38 6.09
CA MET A 49 7.72 9.71 7.30
C MET A 49 8.89 8.78 7.03
N GLY A 50 9.29 8.60 5.77
CA GLY A 50 10.33 7.69 5.34
C GLY A 50 10.07 7.14 3.95
N LYS A 51 10.44 5.88 3.71
CA LYS A 51 10.26 5.21 2.42
C LYS A 51 9.61 3.84 2.57
N LEU A 52 8.89 3.43 1.53
CA LEU A 52 8.32 2.09 1.37
C LEU A 52 9.05 1.38 0.24
N SER A 53 9.63 0.22 0.53
CA SER A 53 10.15 -0.70 -0.48
C SER A 53 9.05 -1.67 -0.91
N LEU A 54 8.85 -1.79 -2.21
CA LEU A 54 7.76 -2.54 -2.82
C LEU A 54 8.29 -3.76 -3.57
N SER A 55 7.56 -4.87 -3.47
CA SER A 55 7.83 -6.09 -4.22
C SER A 55 6.53 -6.85 -4.45
N VAL A 56 6.35 -7.43 -5.64
CA VAL A 56 5.21 -8.32 -5.87
C VAL A 56 5.45 -9.66 -5.19
N HIS A 57 4.41 -10.18 -4.54
CA HIS A 57 4.42 -11.48 -3.88
C HIS A 57 3.12 -12.22 -4.26
N ASP A 58 3.12 -13.55 -4.22
CA ASP A 58 1.99 -14.39 -4.67
C ASP A 58 0.64 -14.04 -4.01
N LYS A 59 0.67 -13.43 -2.83
CA LYS A 59 -0.51 -13.05 -2.04
C LYS A 59 -0.99 -11.62 -2.28
N GLY A 60 -0.16 -10.75 -2.83
CA GLY A 60 -0.41 -9.31 -2.89
C GLY A 60 0.86 -8.48 -3.06
N LEU A 61 0.69 -7.16 -3.01
CA LEU A 61 1.83 -6.24 -3.00
C LEU A 61 2.50 -6.26 -1.62
N ARG A 62 3.74 -6.77 -1.56
CA ARG A 62 4.54 -6.75 -0.33
C ARG A 62 5.19 -5.38 -0.15
N VAL A 63 4.94 -4.79 1.02
CA VAL A 63 5.41 -3.46 1.40
C VAL A 63 6.28 -3.55 2.65
N VAL A 64 7.45 -2.90 2.62
CA VAL A 64 8.36 -2.78 3.77
C VAL A 64 8.65 -1.32 4.04
N GLY A 65 8.28 -0.83 5.23
CA GLY A 65 8.51 0.55 5.62
C GLY A 65 9.81 0.75 6.38
N GLU A 66 10.55 1.80 6.03
CA GLU A 66 11.71 2.33 6.77
C GLU A 66 11.41 3.77 7.17
N PHE A 67 11.37 4.04 8.49
CA PHE A 67 11.08 5.37 9.04
C PHE A 67 12.31 6.27 9.02
N ASN A 68 12.09 7.57 8.80
CA ASN A 68 13.13 8.58 8.97
C ASN A 68 13.38 8.84 10.46
N GLU A 69 14.41 8.23 11.04
CA GLU A 69 14.72 8.36 12.47
C GLU A 69 15.21 9.76 12.89
N ALA A 70 15.59 10.61 11.93
CA ALA A 70 15.97 11.98 12.18
C ALA A 70 14.76 12.94 12.27
N ASP A 71 13.56 12.48 11.88
CA ASP A 71 12.33 13.26 11.95
C ASP A 71 11.53 12.90 13.22
N PRO A 72 11.36 13.84 14.17
CA PRO A 72 10.57 13.60 15.38
C PRO A 72 9.14 13.13 15.11
N ASP A 73 8.50 13.61 14.03
CA ASP A 73 7.14 13.20 13.68
C ASP A 73 7.10 11.74 13.23
N ALA A 74 8.06 11.31 12.41
CA ALA A 74 8.20 9.92 11.98
C ALA A 74 8.48 8.98 13.16
N VAL A 75 9.33 9.40 14.10
CA VAL A 75 9.61 8.67 15.35
C VAL A 75 8.34 8.52 16.20
N ASN A 76 7.56 9.59 16.34
CA ASN A 76 6.31 9.58 17.08
C ASN A 76 5.27 8.65 16.45
N VAL A 77 5.10 8.71 15.13
CA VAL A 77 4.20 7.82 14.38
C VAL A 77 4.63 6.36 14.54
N HIS A 78 5.93 6.06 14.41
CA HIS A 78 6.45 4.71 14.61
C HIS A 78 6.19 4.20 16.04
N ALA A 79 6.29 5.06 17.06
CA ALA A 79 5.98 4.71 18.43
C ALA A 79 4.48 4.39 18.63
N LEU A 80 3.58 5.14 17.97
CA LEU A 80 2.14 4.86 17.99
C LEU A 80 1.80 3.52 17.33
N ILE A 81 2.46 3.20 16.21
CA ILE A 81 2.32 1.89 15.54
C ILE A 81 2.77 0.75 16.46
N LYS A 82 3.94 0.89 17.12
CA LYS A 82 4.43 -0.10 18.09
C LYS A 82 3.48 -0.32 19.26
N LYS A 83 2.74 0.72 19.66
CA LYS A 83 1.74 0.65 20.73
C LYS A 83 0.37 0.12 20.25
N GLY A 84 0.19 -0.11 18.96
CA GLY A 84 -1.09 -0.50 18.37
C GLY A 84 -2.14 0.62 18.35
N ALA A 85 -1.74 1.86 18.62
CA ALA A 85 -2.64 3.03 18.54
C ALA A 85 -2.87 3.48 17.09
N LEU A 86 -1.95 3.11 16.19
CA LEU A 86 -2.09 3.18 14.74
C LEU A 86 -1.85 1.77 14.18
N ASP A 87 -2.84 1.20 13.52
CA ASP A 87 -2.85 -0.22 13.15
C ASP A 87 -3.25 -0.48 11.68
N SER A 88 -3.51 0.58 10.91
CA SER A 88 -3.96 0.49 9.53
C SER A 88 -3.08 1.29 8.57
N MET A 89 -2.97 0.79 7.35
CA MET A 89 -2.27 1.45 6.25
C MET A 89 -3.23 1.60 5.07
N SER A 90 -3.47 2.85 4.67
CA SER A 90 -4.26 3.14 3.48
C SER A 90 -3.37 3.10 2.24
N VAL A 91 -3.85 2.45 1.17
CA VAL A 91 -3.15 2.38 -0.12
C VAL A 91 -3.97 3.16 -1.14
N GLY A 92 -3.44 4.30 -1.59
CA GLY A 92 -4.01 5.06 -2.70
C GLY A 92 -3.41 4.61 -4.03
N MET A 93 -4.24 4.33 -5.02
CA MET A 93 -3.82 4.00 -6.38
C MET A 93 -4.71 4.65 -7.42
N ALA A 94 -4.19 4.81 -8.63
CA ALA A 94 -4.95 5.21 -9.79
C ALA A 94 -5.02 4.03 -10.75
N ILE A 95 -6.23 3.72 -11.22
CA ILE A 95 -6.47 2.65 -12.17
C ILE A 95 -6.05 3.11 -13.56
N LYS A 96 -5.12 2.39 -14.18
CA LYS A 96 -4.69 2.64 -15.57
C LYS A 96 -5.51 1.86 -16.59
N ASP A 97 -5.92 0.65 -16.22
CA ASP A 97 -6.69 -0.26 -17.06
C ASP A 97 -7.49 -1.21 -16.17
N TYR A 98 -8.62 -1.72 -16.68
CA TYR A 98 -9.50 -2.65 -15.99
C TYR A 98 -10.38 -3.45 -16.97
N GLU A 99 -10.78 -4.65 -16.56
CA GLU A 99 -11.75 -5.47 -17.29
C GLU A 99 -13.03 -5.64 -16.46
N PRO A 100 -14.22 -5.35 -17.03
CA PRO A 100 -15.48 -5.65 -16.34
C PRO A 100 -15.68 -7.15 -16.19
N LEU A 101 -15.77 -7.63 -14.95
CA LEU A 101 -16.05 -9.05 -14.65
C LEU A 101 -17.47 -9.48 -15.07
N ALA A 102 -18.38 -8.52 -15.22
CA ALA A 102 -19.76 -8.73 -15.70
C ALA A 102 -20.13 -7.58 -16.64
N PRO A 103 -20.03 -7.76 -17.98
CA PRO A 103 -20.26 -6.69 -18.95
C PRO A 103 -21.71 -6.17 -18.98
N ASP A 104 -22.66 -6.91 -18.38
CA ASP A 104 -24.07 -6.55 -18.25
C ASP A 104 -24.42 -5.88 -16.92
N ARG A 105 -23.49 -5.84 -15.96
CA ARG A 105 -23.67 -5.16 -14.69
C ARG A 105 -23.34 -3.67 -14.88
N SER A 106 -24.35 -2.81 -14.73
CA SER A 106 -24.12 -1.36 -14.74
C SER A 106 -23.08 -1.02 -13.67
N LEU A 107 -21.99 -0.33 -14.06
CA LEU A 107 -21.02 0.23 -13.13
C LEU A 107 -21.80 1.10 -12.13
N GLY A 108 -21.88 0.67 -10.88
CA GLY A 108 -22.69 1.31 -9.86
C GLY A 108 -21.89 2.35 -9.08
N GLY A 109 -22.35 3.60 -9.13
CA GLY A 109 -22.23 4.62 -8.07
C GLY A 109 -20.88 5.29 -7.89
#